data_AF-A0A1Q3KKL5-F1
#
_entry.id   AF-A0A1Q3KKL5-F1
#
_cell.length_a   1.000
_cell.length_b   1.000
_cell.length_c   1.000
_cell.angle_alpha   90.00
_cell.angle_beta   90.00
_cell.angle_gamma   90.00
#
_symmetry.space_group_name_H-M   'P 1'
#
loop_
_entity.id
_entity.type
_entity.pdbx_description
1 polymer ?
#
loop_
_entity_poly.entity_id
_entity_poly.type
_entity_poly.pdbx_seq_one_letter_code
_entity_poly.pdbx_strand_id
1 'polypeptide(L)'
;MRGTIFIAAAFLSFASPLAAQSIPFSLQPAYRNHPACATGNAHFIKAWSVTEGRTTATVSGATSVSLRKGTDGVFTGTGKVANSTMTFTFVNNGRERVLKVTSGELGCVWQGTNLDSRRA
;
A
#
# COMPACT_ATOMS: atom_id res chain seq x y z
N MET A 1 -45.15 -32.96 35.86
CA MET A 1 -43.96 -32.12 36.12
C MET A 1 -43.26 -31.89 34.78
N ARG A 2 -43.19 -30.63 34.33
CA ARG A 2 -42.56 -30.19 33.09
C ARG A 2 -41.13 -29.75 33.39
N GLY A 3 -40.19 -30.03 32.49
CA GLY A 3 -38.83 -29.48 32.60
C GLY A 3 -37.94 -29.92 31.46
N THR A 4 -38.16 -29.41 30.25
CA THR A 4 -37.22 -29.55 29.13
C THR A 4 -36.29 -28.35 29.17
N ILE A 5 -35.02 -28.59 29.52
CA ILE A 5 -33.96 -27.57 29.55
C ILE A 5 -33.49 -27.33 28.11
N PHE A 6 -33.75 -26.14 27.57
CA PHE A 6 -33.15 -25.69 26.32
C PHE A 6 -31.81 -25.01 26.64
N ILE A 7 -30.70 -25.65 26.29
CA ILE A 7 -29.37 -25.03 26.32
C ILE A 7 -29.23 -24.22 25.03
N ALA A 8 -29.29 -22.90 25.15
CA ALA A 8 -28.96 -21.99 24.05
C ALA A 8 -27.43 -21.90 23.91
N ALA A 9 -26.87 -22.52 22.87
CA ALA A 9 -25.48 -22.34 22.50
C ALA A 9 -25.31 -20.98 21.80
N ALA A 10 -24.61 -20.05 22.46
CA ALA A 10 -24.22 -18.77 21.87
C ALA A 10 -23.08 -19.01 20.86
N PHE A 11 -23.39 -18.95 19.56
CA PHE A 11 -22.39 -18.94 18.51
C PHE A 11 -21.69 -17.57 18.50
N LEU A 12 -20.53 -17.48 19.16
CA LEU A 12 -19.60 -16.36 18.98
C LEU A 12 -19.02 -16.45 17.56
N SER A 13 -19.56 -15.67 16.62
CA SER A 13 -18.95 -15.48 15.31
C SER A 13 -17.63 -14.74 15.47
N PHE A 14 -16.51 -15.47 15.53
CA PHE A 14 -15.19 -14.91 15.35
C PHE A 14 -15.07 -14.46 13.90
N ALA A 15 -15.28 -13.18 13.64
CA ALA A 15 -14.86 -12.59 12.37
C ALA A 15 -13.33 -12.66 12.35
N SER A 16 -12.77 -13.65 11.63
CA SER A 16 -11.34 -13.70 11.37
C SER A 16 -10.92 -12.35 10.79
N PRO A 17 -9.91 -11.66 11.37
CA PRO A 17 -9.40 -10.45 10.74
C PRO A 17 -8.94 -10.86 9.34
N LEU A 18 -9.48 -10.22 8.30
CA LEU A 18 -8.99 -10.39 6.94
C LEU A 18 -7.47 -10.22 7.02
N ALA A 19 -6.73 -11.27 6.67
CA ALA A 19 -5.28 -11.18 6.57
C ALA A 19 -4.95 -9.99 5.67
N ALA A 20 -4.13 -9.06 6.18
CA ALA A 20 -3.75 -7.89 5.42
C ALA A 20 -3.08 -8.33 4.12
N GLN A 21 -3.74 -8.11 2.99
CA GLN A 21 -3.30 -8.62 1.70
C GLN A 21 -2.13 -7.77 1.19
N SER A 22 -1.01 -8.41 0.83
CA SER A 22 0.10 -7.75 0.15
C SER A 22 -0.28 -7.51 -1.32
N ILE A 23 -0.33 -6.25 -1.73
CA ILE A 23 -0.70 -5.83 -3.07
C ILE A 23 0.59 -5.55 -3.87
N PRO A 24 0.87 -6.27 -4.96
CA PRO A 24 2.08 -6.06 -5.76
C PRO A 24 1.96 -4.85 -6.70
N PHE A 25 3.09 -4.15 -6.87
CA PHE A 25 3.27 -3.03 -7.78
C PHE A 25 4.55 -3.19 -8.59
N SER A 26 4.46 -2.86 -9.88
CA SER A 26 5.61 -2.56 -10.73
C SER A 26 5.65 -1.05 -10.92
N LEU A 27 6.71 -0.39 -10.44
CA LEU A 27 6.82 1.06 -10.55
C LEU A 27 7.57 1.43 -11.82
N GLN A 28 7.01 2.40 -12.55
CA GLN A 28 7.59 2.96 -13.76
C GLN A 28 7.92 4.43 -13.52
N PRO A 29 9.04 4.94 -14.06
CA PRO A 29 9.34 6.36 -14.01
C PRO A 29 8.28 7.15 -14.79
N ALA A 30 7.88 8.31 -14.26
CA ALA A 30 7.02 9.21 -14.99
C ALA A 30 7.73 9.75 -16.23
N TYR A 31 6.98 9.93 -17.33
CA TYR A 31 7.50 10.40 -18.62
C TYR A 31 8.26 11.74 -18.53
N ARG A 32 7.85 12.62 -17.60
CA ARG A 32 8.44 13.96 -17.42
C ARG A 32 9.56 14.02 -16.37
N ASN A 33 10.08 12.88 -15.91
CA ASN A 33 11.20 12.89 -14.98
C ASN A 33 12.42 13.57 -15.61
N HIS A 34 13.14 14.36 -14.81
CA HIS A 34 14.42 14.91 -15.22
C HIS A 34 15.39 13.79 -15.64
N PRO A 35 16.25 13.96 -16.66
CA PRO A 35 17.16 12.91 -17.12
C PRO A 35 18.04 12.31 -16.01
N ALA A 36 18.46 13.13 -15.04
CA ALA A 36 19.23 12.67 -13.86
C ALA A 36 18.50 11.64 -12.98
N CYS A 37 17.17 11.51 -13.12
CA CYS A 37 16.37 10.50 -12.42
C CYS A 37 16.66 9.08 -12.92
N ALA A 38 17.32 8.91 -14.08
CA ALA A 38 17.65 7.61 -14.66
C ALA A 38 18.44 6.73 -13.68
N THR A 39 19.34 7.31 -12.89
CA THR A 39 20.09 6.60 -11.84
C THR A 39 19.15 5.98 -10.78
N GLY A 40 18.06 6.66 -10.43
CA GLY A 40 17.07 6.17 -9.49
C GLY A 40 16.22 5.02 -10.02
N ASN A 41 16.06 4.89 -11.34
CA ASN A 41 15.18 3.89 -11.95
C ASN A 41 15.51 2.46 -11.53
N ALA A 42 16.80 2.11 -11.36
CA ALA A 42 17.22 0.78 -10.92
C ALA A 42 16.70 0.39 -9.52
N HIS A 43 16.44 1.37 -8.64
CA HIS A 43 15.86 1.12 -7.33
C HIS A 43 14.35 0.87 -7.38
N PHE A 44 13.67 1.39 -8.41
CA PHE A 44 12.21 1.39 -8.49
C PHE A 44 11.62 0.43 -9.53
N ILE A 45 12.40 -0.01 -10.53
CA ILE A 45 12.00 -1.07 -11.48
C ILE A 45 11.89 -2.47 -10.81
N LYS A 46 12.28 -2.59 -9.54
CA LYS A 46 12.12 -3.81 -8.73
C LYS A 46 10.66 -4.06 -8.33
N ALA A 47 10.38 -5.24 -7.76
CA ALA A 47 9.07 -5.55 -7.19
C ALA A 47 8.84 -4.75 -5.90
N TRP A 48 7.70 -4.06 -5.84
CA TRP A 48 7.21 -3.39 -4.63
C TRP A 48 5.89 -4.00 -4.22
N SER A 49 5.56 -3.89 -2.94
CA SER A 49 4.24 -4.23 -2.45
C SER A 49 3.74 -3.28 -1.38
N VAL A 50 2.43 -3.22 -1.22
CA VAL A 50 1.78 -2.49 -0.13
C VAL A 50 0.88 -3.43 0.64
N THR A 51 1.08 -3.48 1.95
CA THR A 51 0.14 -4.13 2.87
C THR A 51 -0.66 -3.04 3.56
N GLU A 52 -1.94 -2.93 3.22
CA GLU A 52 -2.85 -1.93 3.78
C GLU A 52 -3.52 -2.45 5.06
N GLY A 53 -3.50 -1.63 6.10
CA GLY A 53 -4.34 -1.75 7.28
C GLY A 53 -5.34 -0.59 7.38
N ARG A 54 -6.09 -0.53 8.49
CA ARG A 54 -7.16 0.47 8.65
C ARG A 54 -6.66 1.92 8.59
N THR A 55 -5.56 2.22 9.27
CA THR A 55 -5.00 3.58 9.43
C THR A 55 -3.54 3.69 9.03
N THR A 56 -2.92 2.57 8.68
CA THR A 56 -1.53 2.47 8.25
C THR A 56 -1.42 1.61 7.01
N ALA A 57 -0.39 1.83 6.21
CA ALA A 57 0.02 0.91 5.16
C ALA A 57 1.53 0.72 5.25
N THR A 58 2.02 -0.46 4.89
CA THR A 58 3.47 -0.72 4.83
C THR A 58 3.86 -0.97 3.40
N VAL A 59 4.72 -0.11 2.86
CA VAL A 59 5.36 -0.30 1.56
C VAL A 59 6.60 -1.15 1.77
N SER A 60 6.74 -2.23 1.00
CA SER A 60 7.91 -3.10 0.99
C SER A 60 8.54 -3.13 -0.40
N GLY A 61 9.86 -3.13 -0.48
CA GLY A 61 10.61 -3.21 -1.73
C GLY A 61 12.10 -3.07 -1.47
N ALA A 62 12.77 -2.08 -2.10
CA ALA A 62 14.17 -1.75 -1.80
C ALA A 62 14.38 -1.23 -0.37
N THR A 63 13.30 -0.78 0.28
CA THR A 63 13.25 -0.39 1.69
C THR A 63 11.85 -0.70 2.23
N SER A 64 11.67 -0.63 3.54
CA SER A 64 10.37 -0.74 4.20
C SER A 64 9.95 0.62 4.74
N VAL A 65 8.74 1.07 4.41
CA VAL A 65 8.21 2.39 4.81
C VAL A 65 6.81 2.23 5.37
N SER A 66 6.60 2.73 6.58
CA SER A 66 5.27 2.86 7.16
C SER A 66 4.62 4.17 6.71
N LEU A 67 3.41 4.06 6.17
CA LEU A 67 2.56 5.16 5.74
C LEU A 67 1.41 5.34 6.73
N ARG A 68 0.95 6.58 6.89
CA ARG A 68 -0.23 6.94 7.69
C ARG A 68 -1.35 7.42 6.78
N LYS A 69 -2.57 6.99 7.07
CA LYS A 69 -3.77 7.41 6.35
C LYS A 69 -4.16 8.84 6.74
N GLY A 70 -4.28 9.72 5.75
CA GLY A 70 -4.84 11.06 5.89
C GLY A 70 -6.36 11.04 5.94
N THR A 71 -6.96 12.21 6.18
CA THR A 71 -8.42 12.42 6.20
C THR A 71 -9.05 12.29 4.82
N ASP A 72 -8.26 12.53 3.77
CA ASP A 72 -8.57 12.31 2.35
C ASP A 72 -8.51 10.82 1.94
N GLY A 73 -8.15 9.93 2.86
CA GLY A 73 -8.01 8.50 2.62
C GLY A 73 -6.70 8.11 1.92
N VAL A 74 -5.81 9.07 1.67
CA VAL A 74 -4.50 8.84 1.07
C VAL A 74 -3.50 8.44 2.14
N PHE A 75 -2.71 7.40 1.88
CA PHE A 75 -1.63 7.00 2.77
C PHE A 75 -0.34 7.70 2.35
N THR A 76 0.33 8.36 3.30
CA THR A 76 1.59 9.07 3.04
C THR A 76 2.65 8.74 4.07
N GLY A 77 3.91 8.75 3.65
CA GLY A 77 5.06 8.59 4.53
C GLY A 77 6.36 8.88 3.80
N THR A 78 7.45 9.02 4.54
CA THR A 78 8.78 9.26 3.98
C THR A 78 9.71 8.11 4.33
N GLY A 79 10.57 7.74 3.40
CA GLY A 79 11.58 6.71 3.60
C GLY A 79 12.85 7.03 2.82
N LYS A 80 13.97 6.47 3.28
CA LYS A 80 15.24 6.60 2.57
C LYS A 80 15.40 5.43 1.60
N VAL A 81 15.66 5.75 0.33
CA VAL A 81 16.02 4.76 -0.71
C VAL A 81 17.40 5.13 -1.21
N ALA A 82 18.35 4.20 -1.03
CA ALA A 82 19.78 4.50 -1.14
C ALA A 82 20.15 5.71 -0.26
N ASN A 83 20.59 6.82 -0.87
CA ASN A 83 21.01 8.02 -0.15
C ASN A 83 19.97 9.14 -0.13
N SER A 84 18.85 8.97 -0.83
CA SER A 84 17.88 10.05 -1.03
C SER A 84 16.60 9.82 -0.21
N THR A 85 16.05 10.91 0.29
CA THR A 85 14.75 10.91 0.95
C THR A 85 13.64 10.90 -0.09
N MET A 86 12.73 9.94 0.05
CA MET A 86 11.60 9.74 -0.84
C MET A 86 10.30 9.93 -0.08
N THR A 87 9.31 10.51 -0.75
CA THR A 87 7.93 10.56 -0.29
C THR A 87 7.15 9.44 -0.98
N PHE A 88 6.50 8.61 -0.19
CA PHE A 88 5.64 7.53 -0.65
C PHE A 88 4.18 7.94 -0.47
N THR A 89 3.37 7.72 -1.50
CA THR A 89 1.94 7.94 -1.50
C THR A 89 1.24 6.70 -2.00
N PHE A 90 0.26 6.21 -1.25
CA PHE A 90 -0.56 5.09 -1.65
C PHE A 90 -2.04 5.47 -1.59
N VAL A 91 -2.75 5.19 -2.67
CA VAL A 91 -4.19 5.42 -2.80
C VAL A 91 -4.84 4.08 -3.13
N ASN A 92 -5.93 3.75 -2.43
CA ASN A 92 -6.77 2.61 -2.75
C ASN A 92 -8.23 3.09 -2.80
N ASN A 93 -8.80 3.15 -4.01
CA ASN A 93 -10.22 3.51 -4.19
C ASN A 93 -11.13 2.26 -4.32
N GLY A 94 -10.61 1.08 -4.03
CA GLY A 94 -11.29 -0.20 -4.15
C GLY A 94 -11.05 -0.88 -5.49
N ARG A 95 -11.22 -0.16 -6.61
CA ARG A 95 -11.01 -0.71 -7.98
C ARG A 95 -9.56 -0.56 -8.43
N GLU A 96 -9.02 0.64 -8.24
CA GLU A 96 -7.69 1.05 -8.63
C GLU A 96 -6.89 1.41 -7.38
N ARG A 97 -5.66 0.88 -7.36
CA ARG A 97 -4.68 1.14 -6.33
C ARG A 97 -3.47 1.73 -7.00
N VAL A 98 -2.93 2.80 -6.44
CA VAL A 98 -1.78 3.50 -6.99
C VAL A 98 -0.74 3.65 -5.90
N LEU A 99 0.48 3.19 -6.17
CA LEU A 99 1.65 3.51 -5.38
C LEU A 99 2.51 4.50 -6.17
N LYS A 100 2.75 5.67 -5.58
CA LYS A 100 3.60 6.72 -6.11
C LYS A 100 4.76 6.98 -5.16
N VAL A 101 5.95 7.14 -5.71
CA VAL A 101 7.17 7.53 -4.99
C VAL A 101 7.72 8.80 -5.63
N THR A 102 8.08 9.78 -4.81
CA THR A 102 8.61 11.06 -5.27
C THR A 102 9.91 11.38 -4.55
N SER A 103 10.98 11.64 -5.31
CA SER A 103 12.25 12.11 -4.74
C SER A 103 12.11 13.54 -4.24
N GLY A 104 12.53 13.80 -3.01
CA GLY A 104 12.56 15.15 -2.45
C GLY A 104 13.64 16.06 -3.04
N GLU A 105 14.67 15.48 -3.67
CA GLU A 105 15.84 16.21 -4.18
C GLU A 105 15.62 16.71 -5.61
N LEU A 106 15.20 15.81 -6.50
CA LEU A 106 15.08 16.09 -7.94
C LEU A 106 13.63 16.11 -8.43
N GLY A 107 12.66 15.85 -7.55
CA GLY A 107 11.24 15.77 -7.94
C GLY A 107 10.90 14.58 -8.84
N CYS A 108 11.80 13.61 -8.98
CA CYS A 108 11.58 12.40 -9.77
C CYS A 108 10.39 11.61 -9.24
N VAL A 109 9.52 11.14 -10.13
CA VAL A 109 8.33 10.35 -9.78
C VAL A 109 8.42 8.95 -10.37
N TRP A 110 8.12 7.94 -9.55
CA TRP A 110 7.88 6.57 -9.98
C TRP A 110 6.50 6.15 -9.52
N GLN A 111 5.72 5.51 -10.40
CA GLN A 111 4.36 5.12 -10.09
C GLN A 111 4.00 3.75 -10.66
N GLY A 112 3.13 3.04 -9.97
CA GLY A 112 2.55 1.79 -10.44
C GLY A 112 1.08 1.73 -10.06
N THR A 113 0.29 1.13 -10.94
CA THR A 113 -1.14 0.91 -10.75
C THR A 113 -1.42 -0.58 -10.63
N ASN A 114 -2.28 -0.95 -9.69
CA ASN A 114 -2.82 -2.29 -9.53
C ASN A 114 -4.35 -2.22 -9.59
N LEU A 115 -4.95 -2.93 -10.54
CA LEU A 115 -6.40 -3.02 -10.69
C LEU A 115 -6.89 -4.28 -9.97
N ASP A 116 -7.87 -4.15 -9.08
CA ASP A 116 -8.54 -5.32 -8.49
C ASP A 116 -9.54 -5.90 -9.50
N SER A 117 -9.14 -6.97 -10.17
CA SER A 117 -9.96 -7.66 -11.18
C SER A 117 -11.27 -8.22 -10.64
N ARG A 118 -11.42 -8.37 -9.31
CA ARG A 118 -12.67 -8.82 -8.68
C ARG A 118 -13.74 -7.74 -8.59
N ARG A 119 -13.39 -6.49 -8.93
CA ARG A 119 -14.29 -5.33 -8.92
C ARG A 119 -14.46 -4.72 -10.32
N ALA A 120 -14.17 -5.50 -11.35
CA ALA A 120 -14.38 -5.15 -12.76
C ALA A 120 -15.83 -5.40 -13.19
#